data_AF-A0A225W9C0-F1
#
_entry.id   AF-A0A225W9C0-F1
#
_cell.length_a   1.000
_cell.length_b   1.000
_cell.length_c   1.000
_cell.angle_alpha   90.00
_cell.angle_beta   90.00
_cell.angle_gamma   90.00
#
_symmetry.space_group_name_H-M   'P 1'
#
loop_
_entity.id
_entity.type
_entity.pdbx_description
1 polymer ?
#
loop_
_entity_poly.entity_id
_entity_poly.type
_entity_poly.pdbx_seq_one_letter_code
_entity_poly.pdbx_strand_id
1 'polypeptide(L)'
;MSFPGVISGVATLADTGIVLAPIIGDSPPIHGDPEVHIVGVPAPKFAMRNGAKVYPGHGGVEILLCFESLDAAGFQDLNALMGADDADRLLTLRQSVAQVSLAAEVGSVAGQRELASLLSQFPLDRLAERMINSLSLIRRLLAKVRHLRAVSEAEDCGTLSSQTLVARDNYDTMRLEWTVMCRQWSQRVPTLKPEHAEGKKFLRQGLRDAEISYQGRVSDLTDQITRLHIQRRDSEAAHREAERRASERVLDVNALVDFLVGNQPNINVMFNWMHLAALLHHFVEDTSIPES
;
A
#
# COMPACT_ATOMS: atom_id res chain seq x y z
N MET A 1 37.06 14.14 -1.66
CA MET A 1 36.77 14.59 -0.28
C MET A 1 35.52 15.44 -0.33
N SER A 2 34.52 15.04 0.46
CA SER A 2 33.23 15.68 0.77
C SER A 2 32.36 16.26 -0.35
N PHE A 3 31.22 15.62 -0.59
CA PHE A 3 29.94 16.30 -0.83
C PHE A 3 28.80 15.58 -0.08
N PRO A 4 27.77 16.31 0.39
CA PRO A 4 26.71 15.83 1.26
C PRO A 4 25.51 15.31 0.45
N GLY A 5 25.01 14.14 0.81
CA GLY A 5 23.79 13.56 0.23
C GLY A 5 22.55 14.02 0.97
N VAL A 6 21.97 15.13 0.52
CA VAL A 6 20.56 15.49 0.77
C VAL A 6 19.69 14.42 0.11
N ILE A 7 18.88 13.68 0.88
CA ILE A 7 17.75 12.94 0.32
C ILE A 7 16.50 13.77 0.58
N SER A 8 16.17 14.57 -0.44
CA SER A 8 14.88 15.24 -0.60
C SER A 8 13.86 14.19 -1.04
N GLY A 9 12.78 14.06 -0.26
CA GLY A 9 11.68 13.14 -0.53
C GLY A 9 10.48 13.43 0.36
N VAL A 10 10.08 14.70 0.44
CA VAL A 10 8.83 15.12 1.07
C VAL A 10 7.69 14.94 0.07
N ALA A 11 6.76 14.02 0.34
CA ALA A 11 5.40 14.17 -0.13
C ALA A 11 4.67 15.06 0.89
N THR A 12 4.47 16.32 0.52
CA THR A 12 3.71 17.31 1.28
C THR A 12 2.25 16.86 1.41
N LEU A 13 1.86 16.44 2.61
CA LEU A 13 0.45 16.38 3.02
C LEU A 13 0.05 17.77 3.52
N ALA A 14 -0.04 18.72 2.60
CA ALA A 14 -0.57 20.04 2.88
C ALA A 14 -2.10 19.97 2.83
N ASP A 15 -2.76 19.58 3.92
CA ASP A 15 -4.08 20.12 4.29
C ASP A 15 -4.58 19.75 5.70
N THR A 16 -3.73 19.89 6.72
CA THR A 16 -4.21 19.99 8.11
C THR A 16 -3.28 20.93 8.84
N GLY A 17 -3.79 22.11 9.23
CA GLY A 17 -3.06 23.19 9.89
C GLY A 17 -2.58 22.85 11.31
N ILE A 18 -1.82 21.78 11.46
CA ILE A 18 -1.12 21.41 12.69
C ILE A 18 0.38 21.59 12.40
N VAL A 19 0.95 22.64 12.98
CA VAL A 19 2.41 22.81 13.04
C VAL A 19 2.96 21.69 13.93
N LEU A 20 3.40 20.59 13.32
CA LEU A 20 4.15 19.55 14.01
C LEU A 20 5.58 20.08 14.20
N ALA A 21 5.91 20.43 15.44
CA ALA A 21 7.28 20.72 15.83
C ALA A 21 8.19 19.53 15.45
N PRO A 22 9.45 19.77 15.03
CA PRO A 22 10.36 18.69 14.69
C PRO A 22 10.61 17.84 15.93
N ILE A 23 10.12 16.60 15.89
CA ILE A 23 10.37 15.60 16.94
C ILE A 23 11.83 15.20 16.79
N ILE A 24 12.71 15.86 17.55
CA ILE A 24 14.10 15.44 17.74
C ILE A 24 14.04 14.13 18.52
N GLY A 25 14.08 13.01 17.79
CA GLY A 25 14.16 11.68 18.38
C GLY A 25 15.59 11.39 18.83
N ASP A 26 15.78 11.05 20.10
CA ASP A 26 17.01 10.42 20.57
C ASP A 26 17.31 9.15 19.74
N SER A 27 18.58 8.78 19.61
CA SER A 27 18.95 7.50 19.01
C SER A 27 18.33 6.32 19.78
N PRO A 28 17.78 5.30 19.10
CA PRO A 28 17.28 4.11 19.76
C PRO A 28 18.40 3.41 20.56
N PRO A 29 18.11 2.85 21.74
CA PRO A 29 19.12 2.11 22.51
C PRO A 29 19.58 0.90 21.70
N ILE A 30 20.89 0.76 21.50
CA ILE A 30 21.48 -0.43 20.87
C ILE A 30 21.69 -1.45 21.99
N HIS A 31 21.04 -2.61 21.91
CA HIS A 31 21.35 -3.75 22.78
C HIS A 31 22.34 -4.68 22.07
N GLY A 32 23.46 -4.96 22.74
CA GLY A 32 24.54 -5.82 22.24
C GLY A 32 24.39 -7.29 22.64
N ASP A 33 23.24 -7.67 23.21
CA ASP A 33 22.96 -9.05 23.61
C ASP A 33 22.29 -9.79 22.43
N PRO A 34 22.88 -10.90 21.92
CA PRO A 34 22.33 -11.64 20.79
C PRO A 34 20.93 -12.23 21.03
N GLU A 35 20.47 -12.32 22.29
CA GLU A 35 19.13 -12.82 22.61
C GLU A 35 18.05 -11.72 22.66
N VAL A 36 18.42 -10.45 22.75
CA VAL A 36 17.46 -9.34 22.89
C VAL A 36 17.27 -8.61 21.56
N HIS A 37 16.07 -8.72 21.01
CA HIS A 37 15.66 -8.09 19.76
C HIS A 37 14.85 -6.83 20.02
N ILE A 38 15.10 -5.79 19.22
CA ILE A 38 14.35 -4.53 19.27
C ILE A 38 13.56 -4.40 17.98
N VAL A 39 12.24 -4.25 18.10
CA VAL A 39 11.32 -4.11 16.96
C VAL A 39 10.55 -2.81 17.08
N GLY A 40 10.55 -2.04 16.00
CA GLY A 40 9.67 -0.88 15.84
C GLY A 40 8.26 -1.31 15.50
N VAL A 41 7.29 -0.88 16.29
CA VAL A 41 5.85 -1.14 16.08
C VAL A 41 5.12 0.19 15.96
N PRO A 42 4.17 0.36 15.02
CA PRO A 42 3.41 1.60 14.87
C PRO A 42 2.83 2.09 16.20
N ALA A 43 3.11 3.34 16.55
CA ALA A 43 2.74 3.92 17.82
C ALA A 43 1.21 4.08 17.93
N PRO A 44 0.53 3.41 18.88
CA PRO A 44 -0.89 3.62 19.06
C PRO A 44 -1.14 5.00 19.66
N LYS A 45 -2.24 5.65 19.26
CA LYS A 45 -2.59 7.03 19.65
C LYS A 45 -2.56 7.27 21.17
N PHE A 46 -2.95 6.28 21.97
CA PHE A 46 -2.95 6.40 23.43
C PHE A 46 -1.53 6.43 24.02
N ALA A 47 -0.57 5.72 23.42
CA ALA A 47 0.80 5.70 23.93
C ALA A 47 1.49 7.04 23.73
N MET A 48 1.22 7.71 22.60
CA MET A 48 1.67 9.09 22.36
C MET A 48 1.07 10.08 23.37
N ARG A 49 -0.23 9.94 23.69
CA ARG A 49 -0.91 10.78 24.71
C ARG A 49 -0.35 10.58 26.11
N ASN A 50 0.16 9.38 26.41
CA ASN A 50 0.73 9.03 27.70
C ASN A 50 2.25 9.32 27.79
N GLY A 51 2.83 10.02 26.80
CA GLY A 51 4.23 10.40 26.81
C GLY A 51 5.21 9.25 26.51
N ALA A 52 4.76 8.19 25.84
CA ALA A 52 5.67 7.12 25.41
C ALA A 52 6.74 7.67 24.45
N LYS A 53 7.98 7.17 24.60
CA LYS A 53 9.08 7.53 23.70
C LYS A 53 8.82 6.91 22.33
N VAL A 54 8.74 7.75 21.31
CA VAL A 54 8.46 7.37 19.93
C VAL A 54 9.62 7.73 19.00
N TYR A 55 9.76 6.98 17.92
CA TYR A 55 10.85 7.10 16.97
C TYR A 55 10.30 7.06 15.53
N PRO A 56 10.92 7.75 14.57
CA PRO A 56 10.60 7.58 13.17
C PRO A 56 11.08 6.19 12.71
N GLY A 57 10.18 5.44 12.07
CA GLY A 57 10.42 4.08 11.57
C GLY A 57 9.70 3.82 10.24
N HIS A 58 9.71 2.56 9.80
CA HIS A 58 9.27 2.18 8.46
C HIS A 58 7.76 2.38 8.23
N GLY A 59 6.97 2.27 9.30
CA GLY A 59 5.52 2.54 9.32
C GLY A 59 5.14 3.95 9.78
N GLY A 60 6.09 4.88 9.88
CA GLY A 60 5.87 6.24 10.41
C GLY A 60 6.35 6.37 11.85
N VAL A 61 5.50 6.86 12.75
CA VAL A 61 5.87 7.01 14.18
C VAL A 61 5.71 5.65 14.87
N GLU A 62 6.79 5.14 15.46
CA GLU A 62 6.88 3.81 16.06
C GLU A 62 7.31 3.87 17.52
N ILE A 63 6.91 2.85 18.29
CA ILE A 63 7.43 2.56 19.62
C ILE A 63 8.31 1.32 19.50
N LEU A 64 9.44 1.34 20.20
CA LEU A 64 10.33 0.19 20.27
C LEU A 64 9.82 -0.79 21.32
N LEU A 65 9.62 -2.04 20.89
CA LEU A 65 9.40 -3.17 21.77
C LEU A 65 10.68 -4.00 21.82
N CYS A 66 11.17 -4.25 23.03
CA CYS A 66 12.24 -5.20 23.27
C CYS A 66 11.65 -6.56 23.59
N PHE A 67 12.20 -7.62 23.03
CA PHE A 67 11.85 -8.97 23.41
C PHE A 67 13.06 -9.91 23.35
N GLU A 68 13.04 -10.91 24.22
CA GLU A 68 14.04 -11.97 24.22
C GLU A 68 13.54 -13.16 23.39
N SER A 69 14.35 -13.63 22.44
CA SER A 69 14.05 -14.86 21.70
C SER A 69 14.14 -16.09 22.63
N LEU A 70 13.55 -17.21 22.22
CA LEU A 70 13.81 -18.48 22.90
C LEU A 70 15.21 -18.99 22.51
N ASP A 71 15.97 -19.41 23.52
CA ASP A 71 17.25 -20.09 23.34
C ASP A 71 17.02 -21.57 22.96
N ALA A 72 18.09 -22.26 22.55
CA ALA A 72 18.01 -23.67 22.16
C ALA A 72 17.43 -24.55 23.28
N ALA A 73 17.77 -24.26 24.54
CA ALA A 73 17.22 -24.96 25.70
C ALA A 73 15.72 -24.66 25.87
N GLY A 74 15.27 -23.43 25.64
CA GLY A 74 13.86 -23.05 25.68
C GLY A 74 13.03 -23.78 24.63
N PHE A 75 13.55 -23.95 23.41
CA PHE A 75 12.90 -24.76 22.39
C PHE A 75 12.80 -26.23 22.78
N GLN A 76 13.86 -26.80 23.38
CA GLN A 76 13.83 -28.18 23.87
C GLN A 76 12.82 -28.38 25.00
N ASP A 77 12.76 -27.46 25.95
CA ASP A 77 11.80 -27.51 27.06
C ASP A 77 10.36 -27.39 26.58
N LEU A 78 10.11 -26.50 25.61
CA LEU A 78 8.80 -26.36 24.98
C LEU A 78 8.39 -27.66 24.27
N ASN A 79 9.31 -28.26 23.52
CA ASN A 79 9.07 -29.53 22.83
C ASN A 79 8.77 -30.66 23.82
N ALA A 80 9.50 -30.72 24.94
CA ALA A 80 9.27 -31.70 26.00
C ALA A 80 7.91 -31.50 26.71
N LEU A 81 7.44 -30.25 26.85
CA LEU A 81 6.14 -29.95 27.45
C LEU A 81 4.96 -30.31 26.53
N MET A 82 5.16 -30.19 25.22
CA MET A 82 4.13 -30.40 24.20
C MET A 82 3.95 -31.88 23.82
N GLY A 83 4.91 -32.74 24.16
CA GLY A 83 4.87 -34.17 23.82
C GLY A 83 5.21 -34.46 22.37
N ALA A 84 5.81 -35.63 22.10
CA ALA A 84 6.35 -35.99 20.79
C ALA A 84 5.30 -36.04 19.65
N ASP A 85 4.02 -36.25 19.98
CA ASP A 85 2.92 -36.43 19.01
C ASP A 85 2.31 -35.09 18.52
N ASP A 86 2.44 -34.02 19.32
CA ASP A 86 2.00 -32.66 18.94
C ASP A 86 3.17 -31.75 18.48
N ALA A 87 4.42 -32.18 18.71
CA ALA A 87 5.62 -31.57 18.16
C ALA A 87 5.64 -31.58 16.62
N ASP A 88 5.24 -32.72 16.02
CA ASP A 88 5.14 -32.88 14.56
C ASP A 88 4.09 -31.95 13.92
N ARG A 89 3.07 -31.52 14.69
CA ARG A 89 2.02 -30.61 14.21
C ARG A 89 2.43 -29.13 14.22
N LEU A 90 3.48 -28.78 14.96
CA LEU A 90 3.91 -27.39 15.13
C LEU A 90 5.33 -27.11 14.64
N LEU A 91 6.18 -28.12 14.47
CA LEU A 91 7.61 -27.94 14.24
C LEU A 91 8.14 -28.80 13.09
N THR A 92 7.80 -28.43 11.87
CA THR A 92 8.90 -28.07 10.97
C THR A 92 8.95 -26.56 10.92
N LEU A 93 9.44 -25.96 12.02
CA LEU A 93 9.91 -24.58 12.01
C LEU A 93 10.98 -24.57 10.93
N ARG A 94 10.63 -24.12 9.72
CA ARG A 94 11.57 -24.10 8.60
C ARG A 94 12.79 -23.37 9.13
N GLN A 95 13.93 -24.06 9.16
CA GLN A 95 15.22 -23.38 9.28
C GLN A 95 15.17 -22.27 8.23
N SER A 96 15.28 -21.03 8.68
CA SER A 96 15.27 -19.84 7.83
C SER A 96 16.20 -20.09 6.65
N VAL A 97 15.62 -20.38 5.48
CA VAL A 97 16.39 -20.72 4.29
C VAL A 97 16.94 -19.42 3.72
N ALA A 98 18.17 -19.10 4.11
CA ALA A 98 19.01 -18.03 3.59
C ALA A 98 18.43 -16.60 3.68
N GLN A 99 19.31 -15.60 3.71
CA GLN A 99 18.97 -14.18 3.77
C GLN A 99 18.31 -13.71 2.46
N VAL A 100 17.03 -14.02 2.26
CA VAL A 100 16.20 -13.31 1.31
C VAL A 100 15.80 -12.00 1.97
N SER A 101 15.88 -10.88 1.25
CA SER A 101 15.41 -9.59 1.76
C SER A 101 13.95 -9.73 2.20
N LEU A 102 13.61 -9.25 3.41
CA LEU A 102 12.25 -9.30 3.96
C LEU A 102 11.21 -8.79 2.95
N ALA A 103 11.56 -7.75 2.17
CA ALA A 103 10.69 -7.21 1.13
C ALA A 103 10.43 -8.21 -0.01
N ALA A 104 11.43 -9.03 -0.38
CA ALA A 104 11.28 -10.07 -1.39
C ALA A 104 10.51 -11.29 -0.86
N GLU A 105 10.64 -11.61 0.43
CA GLU A 105 9.88 -12.68 1.07
C GLU A 105 8.38 -12.30 1.21
N VAL A 106 8.09 -11.11 1.72
CA VAL A 106 6.73 -10.55 1.81
C VAL A 106 6.12 -10.33 0.41
N GLY A 107 6.94 -9.98 -0.58
CA GLY A 107 6.52 -9.84 -1.98
C GLY A 107 6.25 -11.17 -2.70
N SER A 108 6.68 -12.30 -2.14
CA SER A 108 6.47 -13.62 -2.74
C SER A 108 5.02 -14.09 -2.56
N VAL A 109 4.49 -14.85 -3.52
CA VAL A 109 3.13 -15.42 -3.42
C VAL A 109 2.98 -16.33 -2.20
N ALA A 110 4.06 -17.04 -1.80
CA ALA A 110 4.07 -17.85 -0.60
C ALA A 110 3.97 -16.98 0.66
N GLY A 111 4.81 -15.96 0.79
CA GLY A 111 4.78 -15.02 1.92
C GLY A 111 3.45 -14.27 2.03
N GLN A 112 2.87 -13.85 0.90
CA GLN A 112 1.54 -13.22 0.88
C GLN A 112 0.43 -14.17 1.33
N ARG A 113 0.48 -15.45 0.94
CA ARG A 113 -0.51 -16.46 1.39
C ARG A 113 -0.39 -16.75 2.88
N GLU A 114 0.82 -16.86 3.40
CA GLU A 114 1.06 -17.06 4.83
C GLU A 114 0.56 -15.86 5.65
N LEU A 115 0.91 -14.63 5.22
CA LEU A 115 0.40 -13.41 5.84
C LEU A 115 -1.12 -13.31 5.77
N ALA A 116 -1.73 -13.64 4.63
CA ALA A 116 -3.18 -13.66 4.48
C ALA A 116 -3.85 -14.67 5.43
N SER A 117 -3.28 -15.87 5.56
CA SER A 117 -3.76 -16.89 6.51
C SER A 117 -3.69 -16.39 7.95
N LEU A 118 -2.56 -15.80 8.35
CA LEU A 118 -2.38 -15.23 9.68
C LEU A 118 -3.37 -14.09 9.95
N LEU A 119 -3.49 -13.16 9.00
CA LEU A 119 -4.39 -12.00 9.12
C LEU A 119 -5.87 -12.36 9.05
N SER A 120 -6.22 -13.54 8.50
CA SER A 120 -7.59 -14.05 8.53
C SER A 120 -8.05 -14.44 9.95
N GLN A 121 -7.10 -14.82 10.81
CA GLN A 121 -7.37 -15.23 12.19
C GLN A 121 -7.05 -14.13 13.20
N PHE A 122 -6.00 -13.34 12.94
CA PHE A 122 -5.53 -12.30 13.84
C PHE A 122 -5.51 -10.94 13.11
N PRO A 123 -6.37 -9.98 13.49
CA PRO A 123 -6.36 -8.67 12.85
C PRO A 123 -4.99 -7.99 13.04
N LEU A 124 -4.59 -7.16 12.08
CA LEU A 124 -3.28 -6.48 12.06
C LEU A 124 -3.06 -5.55 13.27
N ASP A 125 -4.15 -5.03 13.85
CA ASP A 125 -4.10 -4.07 14.95
C ASP A 125 -3.33 -4.62 16.16
N ARG A 126 -2.16 -4.04 16.47
CA ARG A 126 -1.26 -4.50 17.55
C ARG A 126 -0.82 -5.96 17.42
N LEU A 127 -0.78 -6.51 16.20
CA LEU A 127 -0.39 -7.90 15.97
C LEU A 127 1.04 -8.18 16.47
N ALA A 128 2.00 -7.31 16.10
CA ALA A 128 3.39 -7.44 16.51
C ALA A 128 3.53 -7.43 18.05
N GLU A 129 2.85 -6.51 18.71
CA GLU A 129 2.83 -6.43 20.18
C GLU A 129 2.25 -7.72 20.80
N ARG A 130 1.14 -8.24 20.25
CA ARG A 130 0.53 -9.50 20.73
C ARG A 130 1.48 -10.68 20.56
N MET A 131 2.13 -10.81 19.41
CA MET A 131 3.08 -11.90 19.14
C MET A 131 4.29 -11.83 20.09
N ILE A 132 4.88 -10.65 20.24
CA ILE A 132 6.00 -10.40 21.14
C ILE A 132 5.63 -10.72 22.59
N ASN A 133 4.45 -10.28 23.04
CA ASN A 133 3.97 -10.57 24.39
C ASN A 133 3.70 -12.06 24.60
N SER A 134 3.13 -12.76 23.62
CA SER A 134 2.92 -14.20 23.67
C SER A 134 4.24 -14.97 23.80
N LEU A 135 5.26 -14.60 23.02
CA LEU A 135 6.59 -15.20 23.14
C LEU A 135 7.21 -14.94 24.52
N SER A 136 7.09 -13.70 25.02
CA SER A 136 7.56 -13.32 26.35
C SER A 136 6.82 -14.06 27.47
N LEU A 137 5.56 -14.42 27.27
CA LEU A 137 4.78 -15.25 28.19
C LEU A 137 5.30 -16.69 28.18
N ILE A 138 5.52 -17.27 26.99
CA ILE A 138 6.06 -18.63 26.85
C ILE A 138 7.41 -18.74 27.56
N ARG A 139 8.34 -17.79 27.35
CA ARG A 139 9.65 -17.80 28.02
C ARG A 139 9.51 -17.76 29.56
N ARG A 140 8.63 -16.90 30.09
CA ARG A 140 8.34 -16.85 31.54
C ARG A 140 7.76 -18.15 32.09
N LEU A 141 6.86 -18.79 31.35
CA LEU A 141 6.30 -20.09 31.73
C LEU A 141 7.38 -21.17 31.75
N LEU A 142 8.23 -21.23 30.73
CA LEU A 142 9.34 -22.21 30.68
C LEU A 142 10.32 -22.00 31.85
N ALA A 143 10.68 -20.76 32.15
CA ALA A 143 11.52 -20.44 33.31
C ALA A 143 10.87 -20.92 34.62
N LYS A 144 9.55 -20.76 34.77
CA LYS A 144 8.82 -21.25 35.95
C LYS A 144 8.79 -22.77 36.02
N VAL A 145 8.59 -23.46 34.89
CA VAL A 145 8.62 -24.93 34.82
C VAL A 145 10.00 -25.45 35.23
N ARG A 146 11.09 -24.84 34.75
CA ARG A 146 12.47 -25.18 35.17
C ARG A 146 12.64 -25.01 36.68
N HIS A 147 12.19 -23.89 37.23
CA HIS A 147 12.26 -23.63 38.66
C HIS A 147 11.46 -24.66 39.46
N LEU A 148 10.24 -25.01 39.03
CA LEU A 148 9.42 -26.00 39.74
C LEU A 148 10.04 -27.40 39.68
N ARG A 149 10.64 -27.79 38.55
CA ARG A 149 11.40 -29.05 38.45
C ARG A 149 12.58 -29.07 39.42
N ALA A 150 13.38 -28.00 39.46
CA ALA A 150 14.51 -27.89 40.38
C ALA A 150 14.10 -27.94 41.86
N VAL A 151 12.95 -27.33 42.21
CA VAL A 151 12.37 -27.41 43.55
C VAL A 151 11.90 -28.83 43.87
N SER A 152 11.23 -29.51 42.95
CA SER A 152 10.78 -30.90 43.13
C SER A 152 11.95 -31.86 43.34
N GLU A 153 13.02 -31.73 42.55
CA GLU A 153 14.23 -32.55 42.68
C GLU A 153 14.95 -32.31 44.02
N ALA A 154 14.92 -31.08 44.53
CA ALA A 154 15.47 -30.74 45.83
C ALA A 154 14.55 -31.12 47.02
N GLU A 155 13.23 -31.24 46.80
CA GLU A 155 12.24 -31.72 47.78
C GLU A 155 12.40 -33.22 48.05
N ASP A 156 12.65 -34.02 47.00
CA ASP A 156 13.03 -35.44 47.11
C ASP A 156 14.36 -35.65 47.87
N CYS A 157 15.20 -34.61 47.97
CA CYS A 157 16.45 -34.59 48.73
C CYS A 157 16.27 -34.07 50.19
N GLY A 158 15.03 -33.83 50.65
CA GLY A 158 14.72 -33.55 52.06
C GLY A 158 15.16 -32.19 52.60
N THR A 159 15.48 -31.21 51.75
CA THR A 159 16.14 -29.96 52.18
C THR A 159 15.20 -28.72 52.28
N LEU A 160 13.90 -28.83 51.98
CA LEU A 160 13.07 -27.66 51.59
C LEU A 160 11.87 -27.33 52.51
N SER A 161 12.08 -26.60 53.61
CA SER A 161 10.94 -26.02 54.34
C SER A 161 10.56 -24.61 53.84
N SER A 162 11.55 -23.79 53.45
CA SER A 162 11.30 -22.40 53.05
C SER A 162 10.94 -22.21 51.57
N GLN A 163 11.46 -23.07 50.66
CA GLN A 163 11.16 -22.97 49.23
C GLN A 163 9.75 -23.48 48.88
N THR A 164 9.26 -24.52 49.58
CA THR A 164 7.90 -25.05 49.38
C THR A 164 6.83 -24.03 49.78
N LEU A 165 7.09 -23.23 50.83
CA LEU A 165 6.23 -22.11 51.22
C LEU A 165 6.17 -21.00 50.15
N VAL A 166 7.32 -20.61 49.59
CA VAL A 166 7.40 -19.60 48.51
C VAL A 166 6.77 -20.12 47.21
N ALA A 167 6.93 -21.40 46.89
CA ALA A 167 6.31 -22.01 45.72
C ALA A 167 4.77 -22.00 45.83
N ARG A 168 4.24 -22.26 47.03
CA ARG A 168 2.81 -22.26 47.30
C ARG A 168 2.18 -20.87 47.25
N ASP A 169 2.83 -19.88 47.86
CA ASP A 169 2.38 -18.47 47.79
C ASP A 169 2.35 -17.94 46.35
N ASN A 170 3.35 -18.31 45.54
CA ASN A 170 3.38 -17.99 44.12
C ASN A 170 2.25 -18.66 43.33
N TYR A 171 1.91 -19.92 43.66
CA TYR A 171 0.80 -20.63 43.02
C TYR A 171 -0.54 -19.95 43.32
N ASP A 172 -0.77 -19.58 44.58
CA ASP A 172 -2.00 -18.91 44.99
C ASP A 172 -2.14 -17.51 44.36
N THR A 173 -1.04 -16.76 44.27
CA THR A 173 -0.99 -15.47 43.57
C THR A 173 -1.34 -15.63 42.09
N MET A 174 -0.71 -16.59 41.40
CA MET A 174 -0.94 -16.82 39.98
C MET A 174 -2.34 -17.33 39.69
N ARG A 175 -2.92 -18.14 40.58
CA ARG A 175 -4.31 -18.57 40.51
C ARG A 175 -5.27 -17.38 40.62
N LEU A 176 -4.96 -16.41 41.48
CA LEU A 176 -5.75 -15.19 41.64
C LEU A 176 -5.69 -14.33 40.37
N GLU A 177 -4.49 -14.10 39.84
CA GLU A 177 -4.27 -13.35 38.60
C GLU A 177 -4.94 -14.01 37.39
N TRP A 178 -4.84 -15.34 37.27
CA TRP A 178 -5.54 -16.12 36.25
C TRP A 178 -7.05 -15.91 36.32
N THR A 179 -7.63 -15.95 37.53
CA THR A 179 -9.08 -15.74 37.73
C THR A 179 -9.51 -14.33 37.34
N VAL A 180 -8.70 -13.32 37.68
CA VAL A 180 -8.93 -11.93 37.28
C VAL A 180 -8.85 -11.79 35.75
N MET A 181 -7.84 -12.39 35.13
CA MET A 181 -7.66 -12.37 33.68
C MET A 181 -8.83 -13.06 32.96
N CYS A 182 -9.25 -14.24 33.40
CA CYS A 182 -10.42 -14.93 32.87
C CYS A 182 -11.67 -14.04 32.95
N ARG A 183 -11.92 -13.40 34.10
CA ARG A 183 -13.05 -12.48 34.27
C ARG A 183 -12.99 -11.29 33.31
N GLN A 184 -11.81 -10.68 33.16
CA GLN A 184 -11.61 -9.56 32.24
C GLN A 184 -11.85 -9.96 30.78
N TRP A 185 -11.33 -11.12 30.34
CA TRP A 185 -11.58 -11.61 28.99
C TRP A 185 -13.03 -12.01 28.77
N SER A 186 -13.68 -12.63 29.74
CA SER A 186 -15.12 -12.93 29.67
C SER A 186 -15.98 -11.67 29.50
N GLN A 187 -15.52 -10.53 30.03
CA GLN A 187 -16.19 -9.24 29.85
C GLN A 187 -15.86 -8.56 28.51
N ARG A 188 -14.61 -8.67 28.03
CA ARG A 188 -14.15 -8.01 26.78
C ARG A 188 -14.53 -8.76 25.50
N VAL A 189 -14.57 -10.09 25.52
CA VAL A 189 -14.88 -10.88 24.31
C VAL A 189 -16.28 -10.54 23.75
N PRO A 190 -17.34 -10.39 24.56
CA PRO A 190 -18.66 -10.01 24.07
C PRO A 190 -18.72 -8.61 23.46
N THR A 191 -17.86 -7.67 23.85
CA THR A 191 -17.84 -6.30 23.30
C THR A 191 -17.01 -6.22 22.02
N LEU A 192 -15.93 -6.99 21.92
CA LEU A 192 -15.06 -7.02 20.73
C LEU A 192 -15.73 -7.71 19.53
N LYS A 193 -16.60 -8.71 19.78
CA LYS A 193 -17.34 -9.41 18.71
C LYS A 193 -18.21 -8.48 17.84
N PRO A 194 -19.10 -7.64 18.41
CA PRO A 194 -19.91 -6.71 17.62
C PRO A 194 -19.07 -5.61 16.99
N GLU A 195 -18.03 -5.09 17.65
CA GLU A 195 -17.11 -4.11 17.07
C GLU A 195 -16.39 -4.65 15.83
N HIS A 196 -15.91 -5.89 15.90
CA HIS A 196 -15.30 -6.57 14.75
C HIS A 196 -16.32 -6.81 13.62
N ALA A 197 -17.55 -7.20 13.95
CA ALA A 197 -18.61 -7.39 12.96
C ALA A 197 -18.98 -6.06 12.26
N GLU A 198 -19.05 -4.96 13.01
CA GLU A 198 -19.33 -3.63 12.49
C GLU A 198 -18.19 -3.12 11.61
N GLY A 199 -16.93 -3.29 12.05
CA GLY A 199 -15.76 -2.95 11.22
C GLY A 199 -15.75 -3.71 9.90
N LYS A 200 -16.08 -5.01 9.91
CA LYS A 200 -16.22 -5.81 8.68
C LYS A 200 -17.35 -5.31 7.78
N LYS A 201 -18.46 -4.87 8.35
CA LYS A 201 -19.60 -4.30 7.62
C LYS A 201 -19.22 -2.95 6.98
N PHE A 202 -18.55 -2.09 7.73
CA PHE A 202 -18.03 -0.80 7.26
C PHE A 202 -17.09 -0.98 6.05
N LEU A 203 -16.11 -1.88 6.15
CA LEU A 203 -15.18 -2.16 5.05
C LEU A 203 -15.89 -2.69 3.80
N ARG A 204 -16.85 -3.61 3.97
CA ARG A 204 -17.66 -4.13 2.85
C ARG A 204 -18.51 -3.03 2.21
N GLN A 205 -19.04 -2.10 3.00
CA GLN A 205 -19.80 -0.97 2.48
C GLN A 205 -18.88 -0.03 1.70
N GLY A 206 -17.73 0.36 2.25
CA GLY A 206 -16.77 1.21 1.57
C GLY A 206 -16.28 0.62 0.24
N LEU A 207 -16.09 -0.70 0.16
CA LEU A 207 -15.75 -1.36 -1.09
C LEU A 207 -16.87 -1.24 -2.14
N ARG A 208 -18.14 -1.42 -1.73
CA ARG A 208 -19.29 -1.25 -2.62
C ARG A 208 -19.43 0.18 -3.11
N ASP A 209 -19.26 1.16 -2.22
CA ASP A 209 -19.38 2.57 -2.57
C ASP A 209 -18.27 2.99 -3.54
N ALA A 210 -17.05 2.49 -3.33
CA ALA A 210 -15.93 2.69 -4.25
C ALA A 210 -16.22 2.07 -5.63
N GLU A 211 -16.71 0.83 -5.67
CA GLU A 211 -17.09 0.16 -6.90
C GLU A 211 -18.15 0.93 -7.69
N ILE A 212 -19.21 1.40 -7.03
CA ILE A 212 -20.25 2.23 -7.65
C ILE A 212 -19.64 3.52 -8.22
N SER A 213 -18.76 4.18 -7.46
CA SER A 213 -18.09 5.39 -7.93
C SER A 213 -17.19 5.14 -9.14
N TYR A 214 -16.47 4.01 -9.17
CA TYR A 214 -15.63 3.64 -10.30
C TYR A 214 -16.46 3.33 -11.53
N GLN A 215 -17.55 2.56 -11.38
CA GLN A 215 -18.48 2.28 -12.47
C GLN A 215 -19.09 3.56 -13.02
N GLY A 216 -19.51 4.50 -12.16
CA GLY A 216 -20.02 5.81 -12.58
C GLY A 216 -19.01 6.61 -13.40
N ARG A 217 -17.73 6.63 -12.98
CA ARG A 217 -16.65 7.28 -13.75
C ARG A 217 -16.40 6.60 -15.09
N VAL A 218 -16.43 5.27 -15.16
CA VAL A 218 -16.27 4.53 -16.41
C VAL A 218 -17.41 4.86 -17.37
N SER A 219 -18.66 4.90 -16.89
CA SER A 219 -19.80 5.32 -17.70
C SER A 219 -19.67 6.75 -18.22
N ASP A 220 -19.34 7.72 -17.35
CA ASP A 220 -19.19 9.13 -17.78
C ASP A 220 -18.05 9.31 -18.81
N LEU A 221 -16.91 8.64 -18.61
CA LEU A 221 -15.82 8.64 -19.58
C LEU A 221 -16.25 8.01 -20.91
N THR A 222 -17.04 6.94 -20.87
CA THR A 222 -17.58 6.30 -22.08
C THR A 222 -18.50 7.27 -22.83
N ASP A 223 -19.39 7.97 -22.13
CA ASP A 223 -20.29 8.96 -22.73
C ASP A 223 -19.53 10.16 -23.32
N GLN A 224 -18.44 10.59 -22.67
CA GLN A 224 -17.55 11.63 -23.21
C GLN A 224 -16.86 11.15 -24.50
N ILE A 225 -16.35 9.92 -24.53
CA ILE A 225 -15.74 9.34 -25.73
C ILE A 225 -16.76 9.27 -26.88
N THR A 226 -17.98 8.82 -26.61
CA THR A 226 -19.05 8.78 -27.63
C THR A 226 -19.39 10.17 -28.16
N ARG A 227 -19.52 11.17 -27.28
CA ARG A 227 -19.77 12.57 -27.68
C ARG A 227 -18.66 13.13 -28.56
N LEU A 228 -17.40 12.94 -28.16
CA LEU A 228 -16.24 13.38 -28.95
C LEU A 228 -16.19 12.70 -30.30
N HIS A 229 -16.52 11.41 -30.40
CA HIS A 229 -16.60 10.71 -31.68
C HIS A 229 -17.66 11.28 -32.62
N ILE A 230 -18.85 11.61 -32.10
CA ILE A 230 -19.91 12.25 -32.89
C ILE A 230 -19.43 13.62 -33.39
N GLN A 231 -18.92 14.46 -32.48
CA GLN A 231 -18.41 15.79 -32.84
C GLN A 231 -17.31 15.72 -33.89
N ARG A 232 -16.40 14.75 -33.78
CA ARG A 232 -15.33 14.54 -34.77
C ARG A 232 -15.93 14.18 -36.13
N ARG A 233 -16.90 13.28 -36.18
CA ARG A 233 -17.59 12.88 -37.43
C ARG A 233 -18.31 14.07 -38.07
N ASP A 234 -19.00 14.89 -37.28
CA ASP A 234 -19.72 16.06 -37.78
C ASP A 234 -18.74 17.11 -38.33
N SER A 235 -17.63 17.34 -37.62
CA SER A 235 -16.55 18.22 -38.10
C SER A 235 -15.91 17.71 -39.39
N GLU A 236 -15.65 16.40 -39.49
CA GLU A 236 -15.12 15.77 -40.71
C GLU A 236 -16.11 15.90 -41.88
N ALA A 237 -17.41 15.77 -41.63
CA ALA A 237 -18.44 15.93 -42.66
C ALA A 237 -18.54 17.37 -43.14
N ALA A 238 -18.51 18.34 -42.21
CA ALA A 238 -18.50 19.76 -42.54
C ALA A 238 -17.23 20.15 -43.32
N HIS A 239 -16.08 19.57 -42.96
CA HIS A 239 -14.83 19.76 -43.68
C HIS A 239 -14.92 19.23 -45.11
N ARG A 240 -15.37 17.98 -45.29
CA ARG A 240 -15.58 17.38 -46.62
C ARG A 240 -16.53 18.19 -47.50
N GLU A 241 -17.60 18.74 -46.92
CA GLU A 241 -18.52 19.60 -47.66
C GLU A 241 -17.91 20.96 -48.01
N ALA A 242 -17.08 21.52 -47.12
CA ALA A 242 -16.31 22.73 -47.42
C ALA A 242 -15.28 22.50 -48.53
N GLU A 243 -14.58 21.36 -48.52
CA GLU A 243 -13.67 20.94 -49.59
C GLU A 243 -14.42 20.78 -50.92
N ARG A 244 -15.56 20.07 -50.94
CA ARG A 244 -16.38 19.91 -52.14
C ARG A 244 -16.81 21.26 -52.71
N ARG A 245 -17.31 22.18 -51.87
CA ARG A 245 -17.68 23.53 -52.28
C ARG A 245 -16.49 24.34 -52.77
N ALA A 246 -15.30 24.15 -52.18
CA ALA A 246 -14.09 24.78 -52.65
C ALA A 246 -13.74 24.27 -54.05
N SER A 247 -13.72 22.94 -54.25
CA SER A 247 -13.48 22.30 -55.55
C SER A 247 -14.47 22.73 -56.64
N GLU A 248 -15.76 22.86 -56.33
CA GLU A 248 -16.77 23.37 -57.29
C GLU A 248 -16.62 24.85 -57.63
N ARG A 249 -16.06 25.63 -56.71
CA ARG A 249 -15.78 27.06 -56.90
C ARG A 249 -14.40 27.32 -57.49
N VAL A 250 -13.56 26.30 -57.66
CA VAL A 250 -12.30 26.44 -58.38
C VAL A 250 -12.65 26.88 -59.80
N LEU A 251 -12.09 28.03 -60.18
CA LEU A 251 -12.27 28.63 -61.48
C LEU A 251 -11.76 27.64 -62.54
N ASP A 252 -12.65 27.13 -63.40
CA ASP A 252 -12.21 26.39 -64.58
C ASP A 252 -11.62 27.39 -65.57
N VAL A 253 -10.30 27.53 -65.52
CA VAL A 253 -9.53 28.45 -66.33
C VAL A 253 -9.77 28.20 -67.82
N ASN A 254 -9.95 26.93 -68.23
CA ASN A 254 -10.20 26.59 -69.63
C ASN A 254 -11.60 27.02 -70.06
N ALA A 255 -12.63 26.74 -69.25
CA ALA A 255 -14.00 27.19 -69.56
C ALA A 255 -14.14 28.72 -69.57
N LEU A 256 -13.41 29.44 -68.71
CA LEU A 256 -13.37 30.91 -68.71
C LEU A 256 -12.70 31.45 -69.97
N VAL A 257 -11.55 30.89 -70.35
CA VAL A 257 -10.83 31.28 -71.57
C VAL A 257 -11.69 31.01 -72.80
N ASP A 258 -12.34 29.84 -72.89
CA ASP A 258 -13.25 29.49 -73.99
C ASP A 258 -14.46 30.43 -74.06
N PHE A 259 -15.04 30.84 -72.92
CA PHE A 259 -16.12 31.82 -72.88
C PHE A 259 -15.68 33.20 -73.39
N LEU A 260 -14.48 33.65 -73.01
CA LEU A 260 -13.91 34.93 -73.43
C LEU A 260 -13.56 34.93 -74.93
N VAL A 261 -13.11 33.79 -75.46
CA VAL A 261 -12.78 33.62 -76.89
C VAL A 261 -14.04 33.39 -77.75
N GLY A 262 -15.05 32.71 -77.20
CA GLY A 262 -16.28 32.32 -77.91
C GLY A 262 -17.36 33.39 -78.01
N ASN A 263 -17.36 34.41 -77.15
CA ASN A 263 -18.36 35.49 -77.18
C ASN A 263 -17.94 36.67 -78.08
N GLN A 264 -18.54 36.71 -79.27
CA GLN A 264 -18.70 37.83 -80.20
C GLN A 264 -17.43 38.38 -80.92
N PRO A 265 -17.41 38.40 -82.27
CA PRO A 265 -16.27 38.83 -83.09
C PRO A 265 -16.04 40.35 -83.15
N ASN A 266 -16.56 41.14 -82.20
CA ASN A 266 -16.50 42.61 -82.26
C ASN A 266 -15.93 43.30 -81.01
N ILE A 267 -15.40 42.54 -80.03
CA ILE A 267 -14.65 43.14 -78.91
C ILE A 267 -13.16 43.04 -79.22
N ASN A 268 -12.62 44.06 -79.90
CA ASN A 268 -11.19 44.20 -80.14
C ASN A 268 -10.49 44.67 -78.85
N VAL A 269 -10.28 43.77 -77.88
CA VAL A 269 -9.41 44.05 -76.73
C VAL A 269 -8.02 43.50 -77.04
N MET A 270 -7.03 44.40 -77.02
CA MET A 270 -5.62 44.19 -77.32
C MET A 270 -4.86 43.38 -76.23
N PHE A 271 -5.52 42.41 -75.60
CA PHE A 271 -5.01 41.68 -74.42
C PHE A 271 -4.47 40.29 -74.81
N ASN A 272 -3.29 39.92 -74.30
CA ASN A 272 -2.70 38.60 -74.51
C ASN A 272 -3.39 37.55 -73.61
N TRP A 273 -4.49 37.00 -74.10
CA TRP A 273 -5.33 36.05 -73.37
C TRP A 273 -4.60 34.78 -72.92
N MET A 274 -3.59 34.33 -73.67
CA MET A 274 -2.77 33.17 -73.30
C MET A 274 -1.91 33.44 -72.06
N HIS A 275 -1.43 34.67 -71.91
CA HIS A 275 -0.66 35.06 -70.72
C HIS A 275 -1.56 35.15 -69.48
N LEU A 276 -2.78 35.70 -69.62
CA LEU A 276 -3.76 35.72 -68.54
C LEU A 276 -4.15 34.31 -68.09
N ALA A 277 -4.32 33.37 -69.03
CA ALA A 277 -4.61 31.97 -68.72
C ALA A 277 -3.50 31.30 -67.89
N ALA A 278 -2.23 31.53 -68.26
CA ALA A 278 -1.09 31.02 -67.51
C ALA A 278 -1.05 31.59 -66.08
N LEU A 279 -1.27 32.90 -65.91
CA LEU A 279 -1.31 33.54 -64.58
C LEU A 279 -2.42 32.96 -63.68
N LEU A 280 -3.59 32.68 -64.25
CA LEU A 280 -4.71 32.09 -63.51
C LEU A 280 -4.44 30.63 -63.11
N HIS A 281 -3.75 29.85 -63.95
CA HIS A 281 -3.33 28.49 -63.59
C HIS A 281 -2.37 28.48 -62.40
N HIS A 282 -1.38 29.38 -62.37
CA HIS A 282 -0.46 29.49 -61.24
C HIS A 282 -1.16 29.93 -59.94
N PHE A 283 -2.14 30.82 -60.05
CA PHE A 283 -2.95 31.25 -58.92
C PHE A 283 -3.83 30.12 -58.35
N VAL A 284 -4.38 29.25 -59.20
CA VAL A 284 -5.20 28.09 -58.78
C VAL A 284 -4.34 26.98 -58.15
N GLU A 285 -3.11 26.80 -58.61
CA GLU A 285 -2.20 25.75 -58.13
C GLU A 285 -1.31 26.19 -56.95
N ASP A 286 -1.47 27.42 -56.44
CA ASP A 286 -0.62 28.04 -55.40
C ASP A 286 0.89 27.94 -55.74
N THR A 287 1.23 28.00 -57.04
CA THR A 287 2.61 27.95 -57.53
C THR A 287 3.13 29.35 -57.87
N SER A 288 4.43 29.57 -57.73
CA SER A 288 5.05 30.87 -58.00
C SER A 288 4.88 31.28 -59.46
N ILE A 289 4.38 32.50 -59.66
CA ILE A 289 4.11 33.11 -60.97
C ILE A 289 5.40 33.12 -61.82
N PRO A 290 5.37 32.69 -63.10
CA PRO A 290 6.52 32.81 -63.99
C PRO A 290 6.77 34.27 -64.30
N GLU A 291 7.96 34.77 -63.97
CA GLU A 291 8.42 36.08 -64.41
C GLU A 291 8.57 36.09 -65.93
N SER A 292 8.13 37.20 -66.54
CA SER A 292 7.99 37.38 -68.00
C SER A 292 9.33 37.50 -68.73
#